data_AF-L0F845-F1
#
_entry.id   AF-L0F845-F1
#
_cell.length_a   1.000
_cell.length_b   1.000
_cell.length_c   1.000
_cell.angle_alpha   90.00
_cell.angle_beta   90.00
_cell.angle_gamma   90.00
#
_symmetry.space_group_name_H-M   'P 1'
#
loop_
_entity.id
_entity.type
_entity.pdbx_description
1 polymer ?
#
loop_
_entity_poly.entity_id
_entity_poly.type
_entity_poly.pdbx_seq_one_letter_code
_entity_poly.pdbx_strand_id
1 'polypeptide(L)'
;MNAENQRLCLRPASTEEAGLFYSQDEKDHELGTVGHLRVDFGHGGREFLSTWWPHNEDALNTPEFKSELQSFVNELRKTGPLRNLSVMSEYCYDHGDSKLGDGSRGSYGFVAESEHYRYCLRCTPIQGDYNAYVYIYDKRQQEMSQLQKLLDAEQDLPEMCFSTLTSDGSLICVKHGETGYYKSDWDTGNLEKNRELADYNNEKLGVSKIQEEAMVIKSMTGWTSQESASQESGMEQTMGGM
;
A
#
# COMPACT_ATOMS: atom_id res chain seq x y z
N MET A 1 11.49 -30.03 4.42
CA MET A 1 11.93 -28.74 4.99
C MET A 1 11.24 -27.67 4.17
N ASN A 2 10.18 -27.07 4.71
CA ASN A 2 9.28 -26.19 3.95
C ASN A 2 9.95 -24.86 3.61
N ALA A 3 9.73 -24.41 2.38
CA ALA A 3 10.17 -23.15 1.82
C ALA A 3 9.43 -21.92 2.41
N GLU A 4 8.49 -22.13 3.33
CA GLU A 4 7.63 -21.08 3.93
C GLU A 4 8.30 -20.28 5.06
N ASN A 5 9.56 -20.55 5.36
CA ASN A 5 10.34 -19.76 6.33
C ASN A 5 11.33 -18.84 5.61
N GLN A 6 10.90 -18.20 4.51
CA GLN A 6 11.51 -16.93 4.11
C GLN A 6 11.39 -16.02 5.33
N ARG A 7 12.48 -15.91 6.08
CA ARG A 7 12.57 -15.16 7.32
C ARG A 7 11.92 -13.80 7.09
N LEU A 8 10.90 -13.49 7.87
CA LEU A 8 10.39 -12.14 8.07
C LEU A 8 11.53 -11.27 8.62
N CYS A 9 12.42 -10.85 7.72
CA CYS A 9 13.62 -10.09 8.01
C CYS A 9 13.24 -8.62 8.10
N LEU A 10 13.53 -8.01 9.25
CA LEU A 10 13.39 -6.58 9.42
C LEU A 10 14.42 -5.86 8.53
N ARG A 11 13.94 -4.92 7.73
CA ARG A 11 14.76 -3.92 7.02
C ARG A 11 14.46 -2.52 7.55
N PRO A 12 15.39 -1.57 7.44
CA PRO A 12 15.08 -0.15 7.63
C PRO A 12 13.88 0.28 6.77
N ALA A 13 13.04 1.14 7.32
CA ALA A 13 11.96 1.79 6.58
C ALA A 13 12.51 2.83 5.60
N SER A 14 11.86 2.99 4.45
CA SER A 14 12.13 4.13 3.57
C SER A 14 11.42 5.40 4.06
N THR A 15 11.75 6.55 3.48
CA THR A 15 11.11 7.82 3.89
C THR A 15 9.62 7.84 3.51
N GLU A 16 9.26 7.18 2.42
CA GLU A 16 7.89 7.04 1.92
C GLU A 16 7.02 6.18 2.84
N GLU A 17 7.63 5.29 3.63
CA GLU A 17 6.93 4.39 4.56
C GLU A 17 6.69 5.04 5.93
N ALA A 18 7.21 6.25 6.20
CA ALA A 18 7.16 6.87 7.51
C ALA A 18 5.73 7.01 8.08
N GLY A 19 4.74 7.26 7.23
CA GLY A 19 3.33 7.34 7.65
C GLY A 19 2.75 6.01 8.15
N LEU A 20 3.31 4.87 7.75
CA LEU A 20 2.83 3.53 8.10
C LEU A 20 3.18 3.09 9.53
N PHE A 21 3.91 3.93 10.28
CA PHE A 21 4.30 3.64 11.67
C PHE A 21 3.37 4.30 12.70
N TYR A 22 2.26 4.89 12.25
CA TYR A 22 1.31 5.65 13.06
C TYR A 22 -0.12 5.35 12.62
N SER A 23 -1.06 5.50 13.55
CA SER A 23 -2.49 5.34 13.27
C SER A 23 -2.94 6.40 12.26
N GLN A 24 -3.67 5.95 11.24
CA GLN A 24 -4.27 6.77 10.19
C GLN A 24 -5.71 6.33 9.99
N ASP A 25 -6.53 6.44 11.05
CA ASP A 25 -7.86 5.82 11.13
C ASP A 25 -8.77 6.17 9.93
N GLU A 26 -8.68 7.41 9.42
CA GLU A 26 -9.41 7.86 8.22
C GLU A 26 -9.04 7.11 6.93
N LYS A 27 -7.89 6.46 6.90
CA LYS A 27 -7.33 5.72 5.75
C LYS A 27 -7.25 4.22 6.00
N ASP A 28 -7.78 3.71 7.11
CA ASP A 28 -7.63 2.30 7.48
C ASP A 28 -8.13 1.34 6.41
N HIS A 29 -9.27 1.66 5.79
CA HIS A 29 -9.84 0.85 4.73
C HIS A 29 -8.91 0.82 3.51
N GLU A 30 -8.46 2.00 3.06
CA GLU A 30 -7.57 2.15 1.90
C GLU A 30 -6.21 1.47 2.12
N LEU A 31 -5.63 1.63 3.32
CA LEU A 31 -4.35 1.03 3.68
C LEU A 31 -4.46 -0.45 4.01
N GLY A 32 -5.67 -1.00 4.13
CA GLY A 32 -5.88 -2.37 4.58
C GLY A 32 -5.38 -2.61 6.00
N THR A 33 -5.48 -1.62 6.89
CA THR A 33 -4.96 -1.71 8.27
C THR A 33 -5.68 -2.81 9.04
N VAL A 34 -4.97 -3.86 9.42
CA VAL A 34 -5.54 -4.96 10.23
C VAL A 34 -5.69 -4.51 11.67
N GLY A 35 -4.66 -3.85 12.18
CA GLY A 35 -4.60 -3.30 13.51
C GLY A 35 -3.18 -3.01 13.92
N HIS A 36 -2.99 -2.72 15.21
CA HIS A 36 -1.64 -2.57 15.74
C HIS A 36 -1.46 -3.18 17.13
N LEU A 37 -0.25 -3.68 17.38
CA LEU A 37 0.18 -4.18 18.67
C LEU A 37 1.04 -3.12 19.35
N ARG A 38 0.66 -2.69 20.55
CA ARG A 38 1.50 -1.87 21.42
C ARG A 38 2.20 -2.75 22.45
N VAL A 39 3.48 -2.50 22.68
CA VAL A 39 4.35 -3.29 23.57
C VAL A 39 5.09 -2.39 24.56
N ASP A 40 5.19 -2.84 25.79
CA ASP A 40 5.93 -2.23 26.89
C ASP A 40 6.80 -3.31 27.57
N PHE A 41 8.07 -3.00 27.82
CA PHE A 41 9.00 -3.90 28.49
C PHE A 41 9.01 -3.77 30.02
N GLY A 42 8.09 -2.98 30.57
CA GLY A 42 7.93 -2.71 31.98
C GLY A 42 9.08 -1.91 32.57
N HIS A 43 8.97 -1.59 33.86
CA HIS A 43 9.99 -0.80 34.57
C HIS A 43 11.39 -1.44 34.53
N GLY A 44 11.45 -2.78 34.57
CA GLY A 44 12.69 -3.56 34.54
C GLY A 44 13.25 -3.80 33.12
N GLY A 45 12.55 -3.38 32.07
CA GLY A 45 12.98 -3.51 30.68
C GLY A 45 13.09 -4.95 30.18
N ARG A 46 12.44 -5.92 30.83
CA ARG A 46 12.52 -7.37 30.53
C ARG A 46 11.15 -8.04 30.36
N GLU A 47 10.07 -7.31 30.61
CA GLU A 47 8.72 -7.81 30.46
C GLU A 47 8.29 -7.76 29.00
N PHE A 48 7.11 -8.26 28.67
CA PHE A 48 6.50 -8.10 27.36
C PHE A 48 5.00 -7.91 27.59
N LEU A 49 4.63 -6.71 28.03
CA LEU A 49 3.24 -6.32 28.20
C LEU A 49 2.73 -5.83 26.85
N SER A 50 1.61 -6.36 26.37
CA SER A 50 1.10 -5.97 25.07
C SER A 50 -0.40 -5.74 25.06
N THR A 51 -0.84 -4.85 24.16
CA THR A 51 -2.25 -4.52 23.93
C THR A 51 -2.51 -4.51 22.44
N TRP A 52 -3.53 -5.26 22.00
CA TRP A 52 -4.04 -5.20 20.63
C TRP A 52 -5.00 -4.03 20.48
N TRP A 53 -4.83 -3.28 19.39
CA TRP A 53 -5.73 -2.22 18.98
C TRP A 53 -6.33 -2.60 17.62
N PRO A 54 -7.64 -2.89 17.56
CA PRO A 54 -8.29 -3.26 16.32
C PRO A 54 -8.44 -2.04 15.40
N HIS A 55 -8.36 -2.28 14.09
CA HIS A 55 -8.71 -1.34 13.04
C HIS A 55 -9.73 -2.00 12.10
N ASN A 56 -10.38 -1.23 11.23
CA ASN A 56 -11.42 -1.75 10.32
C ASN A 56 -12.46 -2.64 11.04
N GLU A 57 -12.96 -2.18 12.19
CA GLU A 57 -13.94 -2.90 13.02
C GLU A 57 -13.48 -4.32 13.46
N ASP A 58 -12.17 -4.57 13.49
CA ASP A 58 -11.53 -5.88 13.73
C ASP A 58 -11.85 -6.95 12.65
N ALA A 59 -12.44 -6.55 11.51
CA ALA A 59 -12.88 -7.47 10.46
C ALA A 59 -11.74 -8.25 9.80
N LEU A 60 -10.53 -7.67 9.77
CA LEU A 60 -9.34 -8.28 9.18
C LEU A 60 -8.54 -9.15 10.18
N ASN A 61 -8.94 -9.17 11.46
CA ASN A 61 -8.23 -9.89 12.52
C ASN A 61 -8.61 -11.38 12.56
N THR A 62 -8.39 -12.07 11.45
CA THR A 62 -8.80 -13.47 11.25
C THR A 62 -7.95 -14.45 12.07
N PRO A 63 -8.44 -15.68 12.33
CA PRO A 63 -7.64 -16.71 13.01
C PRO A 63 -6.30 -17.02 12.33
N GLU A 64 -6.28 -17.03 11.00
CA GLU A 64 -5.09 -17.28 10.18
C GLU A 64 -4.06 -16.18 10.40
N PHE A 65 -4.50 -14.92 10.31
CA PHE A 65 -3.65 -13.75 10.60
C PHE A 65 -3.09 -13.81 12.03
N LYS A 66 -3.92 -14.12 13.02
CA LYS A 66 -3.49 -14.23 14.43
C LYS A 66 -2.37 -15.25 14.61
N SER A 67 -2.45 -16.38 13.93
CA SER A 67 -1.41 -17.42 13.95
C SER A 67 -0.09 -16.93 13.36
N GLU A 68 -0.15 -16.21 12.24
CA GLU A 68 1.03 -15.63 11.59
C GLU A 68 1.65 -14.52 12.45
N LEU A 69 0.85 -13.57 12.95
CA LEU A 69 1.30 -12.51 13.86
C LEU A 69 1.95 -13.10 15.11
N GLN A 70 1.36 -14.14 15.70
CA GLN A 70 1.92 -14.80 16.87
C GLN A 70 3.30 -15.40 16.57
N SER A 71 3.47 -16.01 15.41
CA SER A 71 4.75 -16.59 14.97
C SER A 71 5.81 -15.49 14.73
N PHE A 72 5.43 -14.42 14.03
CA PHE A 72 6.30 -13.26 13.78
C PHE A 72 6.77 -12.62 15.09
N VAL A 73 5.85 -12.29 16.01
CA VAL A 73 6.17 -11.68 17.30
C VAL A 73 7.03 -12.62 18.15
N ASN A 74 6.77 -13.93 18.15
CA ASN A 74 7.59 -14.88 18.89
C ASN A 74 9.04 -14.93 18.40
N GLU A 75 9.27 -14.88 17.09
CA GLU A 75 10.63 -14.83 16.53
C GLU A 75 11.35 -13.52 16.91
N LEU A 76 10.65 -12.38 16.84
CA LEU A 76 11.21 -11.11 17.30
C LEU A 76 11.51 -11.10 18.81
N ARG A 77 10.72 -11.79 19.63
CA ARG A 77 10.99 -11.94 21.07
C ARG A 77 12.16 -12.88 21.36
N LYS A 78 12.43 -13.83 20.46
CA LYS A 78 13.52 -14.80 20.63
C LYS A 78 14.86 -14.27 20.16
N THR A 79 14.87 -13.63 18.99
CA THR A 79 16.11 -13.26 18.27
C THR A 79 16.19 -11.80 17.85
N GLY A 80 15.08 -11.06 17.93
CA GLY A 80 14.98 -9.68 17.44
C GLY A 80 14.88 -8.62 18.55
N PRO A 81 14.55 -7.38 18.15
CA PRO A 81 14.46 -6.23 19.06
C PRO A 81 13.34 -6.36 20.10
N LEU A 82 12.37 -7.26 19.93
CA LEU A 82 11.28 -7.45 20.88
C LEU A 82 11.64 -8.35 22.08
N ARG A 83 12.89 -8.78 22.20
CA ARG A 83 13.34 -9.64 23.30
C ARG A 83 13.32 -8.96 24.66
N ASN A 84 13.82 -7.72 24.74
CA ASN A 84 13.84 -6.85 25.92
C ASN A 84 14.39 -5.47 25.53
N LEU A 85 14.31 -4.50 26.46
CA LEU A 85 14.72 -3.10 26.20
C LEU A 85 16.20 -2.96 25.86
N SER A 86 17.07 -3.74 26.51
CA SER A 86 18.51 -3.68 26.26
C SER A 86 18.85 -4.14 24.84
N VAL A 87 18.27 -5.25 24.40
CA VAL A 87 18.46 -5.79 23.05
C VAL A 87 17.86 -4.85 22.00
N MET A 88 16.69 -4.26 22.28
CA MET A 88 16.11 -3.23 21.41
C MET A 88 17.04 -2.03 21.25
N SER A 89 17.62 -1.55 22.34
CA SER A 89 18.50 -0.38 22.34
C SER A 89 19.75 -0.62 21.50
N GLU A 90 20.38 -1.79 21.65
CA GLU A 90 21.52 -2.22 20.84
C GLU A 90 21.13 -2.34 19.35
N TYR A 91 20.02 -3.03 19.06
CA TYR A 91 19.52 -3.18 17.70
C TYR A 91 19.24 -1.83 17.02
N CYS A 92 18.62 -0.88 17.72
CA CYS A 92 18.35 0.46 17.19
C CYS A 92 19.64 1.28 17.01
N TYR A 93 20.61 1.15 17.91
CA TYR A 93 21.90 1.83 17.80
C TYR A 93 22.67 1.37 16.56
N ASP A 94 22.67 0.06 16.29
CA ASP A 94 23.34 -0.53 15.12
C ASP A 94 22.67 -0.16 13.79
N HIS A 95 21.41 0.30 13.81
CA HIS A 95 20.62 0.71 12.66
C HIS A 95 20.20 2.19 12.77
N GLY A 96 21.20 3.07 12.96
CA GLY A 96 21.00 4.50 13.16
C GLY A 96 20.31 5.23 11.99
N ASP A 97 20.40 4.69 10.79
CA ASP A 97 19.72 5.14 9.57
C ASP A 97 18.21 4.88 9.58
N SER A 98 17.73 3.92 10.37
CA SER A 98 16.31 3.63 10.57
C SER A 98 15.57 4.64 11.47
N LYS A 99 16.24 5.70 11.92
CA LYS A 99 15.65 6.67 12.84
C LYS A 99 14.54 7.45 12.16
N LEU A 100 13.35 7.44 12.75
CA LEU A 100 12.20 8.19 12.24
C LEU A 100 12.41 9.69 12.49
N GLY A 101 12.21 10.49 11.45
CA GLY A 101 12.36 11.95 11.47
C GLY A 101 11.14 12.70 12.02
N ASP A 102 10.26 12.05 12.77
CA ASP A 102 8.96 12.56 13.24
C ASP A 102 9.05 13.53 14.43
N GLY A 103 10.27 13.93 14.83
CA GLY A 103 10.50 14.78 16.00
C GLY A 103 10.32 14.04 17.33
N SER A 104 9.96 12.75 17.33
CA SER A 104 9.96 11.92 18.54
C SER A 104 11.38 11.73 19.05
N ARG A 105 11.53 11.61 20.37
CA ARG A 105 12.82 11.32 20.98
C ARG A 105 13.23 9.89 20.65
N GLY A 106 13.86 9.68 19.50
CA GLY A 106 14.59 8.44 19.20
C GLY A 106 13.74 7.22 18.85
N SER A 107 12.68 7.38 18.05
CA SER A 107 11.99 6.22 17.46
C SER A 107 12.73 5.69 16.22
N TYR A 108 12.67 4.38 16.01
CA TYR A 108 13.29 3.67 14.88
C TYR A 108 12.24 2.84 14.15
N GLY A 109 12.23 2.87 12.82
CA GLY A 109 11.25 2.20 11.98
C GLY A 109 11.85 1.04 11.19
N PHE A 110 11.23 -0.13 11.31
CA PHE A 110 11.61 -1.34 10.59
C PHE A 110 10.40 -1.96 9.90
N VAL A 111 10.59 -2.45 8.68
CA VAL A 111 9.55 -3.14 7.91
C VAL A 111 9.92 -4.61 7.72
N ALA A 112 8.95 -5.49 7.87
CA ALA A 112 9.00 -6.87 7.40
C ALA A 112 7.75 -7.17 6.57
N GLU A 113 7.85 -8.06 5.60
CA GLU A 113 6.73 -8.45 4.75
C GLU A 113 6.65 -9.98 4.63
N SER A 114 5.44 -10.52 4.74
CA SER A 114 5.12 -11.88 4.33
C SER A 114 4.48 -11.87 2.94
N GLU A 115 3.91 -12.98 2.50
CA GLU A 115 3.13 -13.03 1.27
C GLU A 115 1.91 -12.10 1.32
N HIS A 116 1.23 -12.00 2.47
CA HIS A 116 -0.04 -11.29 2.58
C HIS A 116 0.00 -10.05 3.46
N TYR A 117 1.00 -9.92 4.33
CA TYR A 117 1.03 -8.83 5.32
C TYR A 117 2.31 -8.01 5.24
N ARG A 118 2.17 -6.73 5.59
CA ARG A 118 3.29 -5.83 5.90
C ARG A 118 3.26 -5.48 7.39
N TYR A 119 4.39 -5.61 8.05
CA TYR A 119 4.60 -5.32 9.47
C TYR A 119 5.53 -4.11 9.60
N CYS A 120 5.01 -3.01 10.13
CA CYS A 120 5.76 -1.79 10.40
C CYS A 120 6.04 -1.70 11.90
N LEU A 121 7.24 -2.12 12.31
CA LEU A 121 7.71 -2.09 13.69
C LEU A 121 8.37 -0.73 14.00
N ARG A 122 7.73 0.05 14.87
CA ARG A 122 8.33 1.22 15.50
C ARG A 122 8.92 0.82 16.85
N CYS A 123 10.21 1.07 17.07
CA CYS A 123 10.90 0.87 18.33
C CYS A 123 11.23 2.21 18.99
N THR A 124 10.91 2.34 20.28
CA THR A 124 11.27 3.47 21.13
C THR A 124 12.09 2.95 22.32
N PRO A 125 13.44 2.88 22.19
CA PRO A 125 14.33 2.32 23.20
C PRO A 125 14.53 3.28 24.40
N ILE A 126 13.43 3.78 24.98
CA ILE A 126 13.42 4.68 26.13
C ILE A 126 12.71 3.99 27.30
N GLN A 127 13.37 3.96 28.45
CA GLN A 127 12.78 3.41 29.67
C GLN A 127 11.59 4.26 30.13
N GLY A 128 10.47 3.60 30.46
CA GLY A 128 9.24 4.27 30.92
C GLY A 128 8.33 4.79 29.81
N ASP A 129 8.66 4.52 28.54
CA ASP A 129 7.79 4.77 27.38
C ASP A 129 7.21 3.45 26.85
N TYR A 130 6.24 3.53 25.94
CA TYR A 130 5.80 2.39 25.15
C TYR A 130 6.87 2.01 24.15
N ASN A 131 7.56 0.89 24.40
CA ASN A 131 8.79 0.55 23.71
C ASN A 131 8.61 0.09 22.27
N ALA A 132 7.46 -0.47 21.90
CA ALA A 132 7.23 -0.82 20.51
C ALA A 132 5.76 -0.73 20.07
N TYR A 133 5.60 -0.44 18.78
CA TYR A 133 4.35 -0.51 18.06
C TYR A 133 4.57 -1.35 16.81
N VAL A 134 3.68 -2.30 16.52
CA VAL A 134 3.67 -3.05 15.26
C VAL A 134 2.37 -2.74 14.55
N TYR A 135 2.43 -1.93 13.50
CA TYR A 135 1.29 -1.69 12.61
C TYR A 135 1.28 -2.76 11.52
N ILE A 136 0.10 -3.33 11.25
CA ILE A 136 -0.05 -4.43 10.29
C ILE A 136 -1.05 -4.02 9.21
N TYR A 137 -0.66 -4.26 7.96
CA TYR A 137 -1.45 -4.01 6.77
C TYR A 137 -1.64 -5.31 5.96
N ASP A 138 -2.86 -5.57 5.49
CA ASP A 138 -3.19 -6.67 4.57
C ASP A 138 -3.03 -6.21 3.12
N LYS A 139 -2.06 -6.78 2.42
CA LYS A 139 -1.72 -6.40 1.04
C LYS A 139 -2.85 -6.72 0.06
N ARG A 140 -3.66 -7.75 0.34
CA ARG A 140 -4.80 -8.11 -0.52
C ARG A 140 -5.89 -7.05 -0.43
N GLN A 141 -6.09 -6.46 0.75
CA GLN A 141 -7.04 -5.35 0.91
C GLN A 141 -6.57 -4.08 0.21
N GLN A 142 -5.26 -3.83 0.20
CA GLN A 142 -4.66 -2.73 -0.58
C GLN A 142 -4.87 -2.94 -2.09
N GLU A 143 -4.62 -4.16 -2.58
CA GLU A 143 -4.86 -4.54 -3.98
C GLU A 143 -6.34 -4.38 -4.36
N MET A 144 -7.27 -4.88 -3.54
CA MET A 144 -8.70 -4.73 -3.77
C MET A 144 -9.16 -3.27 -3.76
N SER A 145 -8.64 -2.46 -2.83
CA SER A 145 -8.93 -1.02 -2.78
C SER A 145 -8.40 -0.29 -4.01
N GLN A 146 -7.20 -0.66 -4.49
CA GLN A 146 -6.63 -0.10 -5.72
C GLN A 146 -7.44 -0.49 -6.96
N LEU A 147 -7.85 -1.75 -7.08
CA LEU A 147 -8.69 -2.23 -8.17
C LEU A 147 -10.05 -1.52 -8.21
N GLN A 148 -10.67 -1.31 -7.04
CA GLN A 148 -11.93 -0.57 -6.96
C GLN A 148 -11.75 0.88 -7.44
N LYS A 149 -10.67 1.56 -7.02
CA LYS A 149 -10.37 2.92 -7.47
C LYS A 149 -10.13 2.99 -8.99
N LEU A 150 -9.46 2.01 -9.57
CA LEU A 150 -9.29 1.92 -11.02
C LEU A 150 -10.63 1.76 -11.74
N LEU A 151 -11.49 0.87 -11.25
CA LEU A 151 -12.83 0.67 -11.80
C LEU A 151 -13.70 1.93 -11.69
N ASP A 152 -13.58 2.67 -10.60
CA ASP A 152 -14.29 3.94 -10.41
C ASP A 152 -13.74 5.02 -11.37
N ALA A 153 -12.43 5.08 -11.55
CA ALA A 153 -11.78 6.00 -12.49
C ALA A 153 -12.16 5.71 -13.95
N GLU A 154 -12.40 4.45 -14.31
CA GLU A 154 -12.85 4.06 -15.65
C GLU A 154 -14.19 4.70 -16.06
N GLN A 155 -15.01 5.15 -15.11
CA GLN A 155 -16.29 5.79 -15.40
C GLN A 155 -16.14 7.22 -15.95
N ASP A 156 -15.00 7.87 -15.70
CA ASP A 156 -14.73 9.26 -16.07
C ASP A 156 -13.27 9.41 -16.53
N LEU A 157 -12.92 8.69 -17.59
CA LEU A 157 -11.58 8.78 -18.18
C LEU A 157 -11.42 10.07 -19.00
N PRO A 158 -10.25 10.74 -18.92
CA PRO A 158 -9.99 11.94 -19.69
C PRO A 158 -9.83 11.61 -21.18
N GLU A 159 -10.01 12.60 -22.06
CA GLU A 159 -9.77 12.43 -23.52
C GLU A 159 -8.34 11.98 -23.83
N MET A 160 -7.37 12.46 -23.04
CA MET A 160 -5.95 12.14 -23.17
C MET A 160 -5.22 12.32 -21.84
N CYS A 161 -4.12 11.61 -21.66
CA CYS A 161 -3.18 11.85 -20.57
C CYS A 161 -1.72 11.67 -21.04
N PHE A 162 -0.79 12.22 -20.26
CA PHE A 162 0.64 11.96 -20.41
C PHE A 162 1.08 10.87 -19.44
N SER A 163 2.06 10.08 -19.82
CA SER A 163 2.69 9.09 -18.94
C SER A 163 4.14 8.83 -19.36
N THR A 164 4.78 7.88 -18.69
CA THR A 164 6.15 7.45 -18.99
C THR A 164 6.20 5.95 -19.19
N LEU A 165 6.89 5.48 -20.23
CA LEU A 165 7.08 4.04 -20.43
C LEU A 165 7.93 3.45 -19.31
N THR A 166 7.47 2.33 -18.75
CA THR A 166 8.21 1.59 -17.72
C THR A 166 9.50 0.96 -18.23
N SER A 167 9.60 0.73 -19.55
CA SER A 167 10.77 0.11 -20.17
C SER A 167 11.98 1.03 -20.28
N ASP A 168 11.78 2.32 -20.58
CA ASP A 168 12.87 3.25 -20.90
C ASP A 168 12.66 4.70 -20.41
N GLY A 169 11.52 5.01 -19.78
CA GLY A 169 11.21 6.34 -19.29
C GLY A 169 10.84 7.36 -20.37
N SER A 170 10.58 6.94 -21.61
CA SER A 170 10.13 7.84 -22.67
C SER A 170 8.80 8.52 -22.30
N LEU A 171 8.66 9.81 -22.62
CA LEU A 171 7.42 10.55 -22.43
C LEU A 171 6.42 10.15 -23.52
N ILE A 172 5.24 9.72 -23.09
CA ILE A 172 4.17 9.25 -23.97
C ILE A 172 2.88 10.00 -23.73
N CYS A 173 2.03 10.00 -24.75
CA CYS A 173 0.64 10.41 -24.69
C CYS A 173 -0.24 9.18 -24.92
N VAL A 174 -1.24 9.00 -24.07
CA VAL A 174 -2.29 8.00 -24.23
C VAL A 174 -3.58 8.73 -24.55
N LYS A 175 -4.31 8.24 -25.54
CA LYS A 175 -5.59 8.81 -25.98
C LYS A 175 -6.70 7.83 -25.69
N HIS A 176 -7.81 8.35 -25.18
CA HIS A 176 -8.95 7.53 -24.80
C HIS A 176 -9.55 6.83 -26.03
N GLY A 177 -9.76 5.52 -25.92
CA GLY A 177 -10.30 4.69 -27.00
C GLY A 177 -9.27 4.23 -28.04
N GLU A 178 -8.01 4.66 -27.96
CA GLU A 178 -6.95 4.26 -28.91
C GLU A 178 -6.02 3.21 -28.29
N THR A 179 -5.74 2.12 -29.03
CA THR A 179 -4.83 1.07 -28.55
C THR A 179 -3.38 1.53 -28.61
N GLY A 180 -2.64 1.34 -27.52
CA GLY A 180 -1.24 1.70 -27.39
C GLY A 180 -1.04 3.17 -27.00
N TYR A 181 0.08 3.73 -27.42
CA TYR A 181 0.51 5.07 -27.01
C TYR A 181 1.23 5.79 -28.16
N TYR A 182 1.37 7.09 -28.00
CA TYR A 182 2.12 7.96 -28.90
C TYR A 182 3.35 8.51 -28.19
N LYS A 183 4.51 8.47 -28.83
CA LYS A 183 5.69 9.15 -28.30
C LYS A 183 5.46 10.67 -28.34
N SER A 184 5.80 11.36 -27.26
CA SER A 184 5.66 12.81 -27.16
C SER A 184 6.84 13.54 -27.81
N ASP A 185 6.56 14.61 -28.54
CA ASP A 185 7.60 15.52 -29.07
C ASP A 185 8.31 16.31 -27.96
N TRP A 186 7.78 16.31 -26.74
CA TRP A 186 8.38 16.95 -25.57
C TRP A 186 9.28 16.01 -24.76
N ASP A 187 9.53 14.80 -25.25
CA ASP A 187 10.46 13.85 -24.62
C ASP A 187 11.86 14.45 -24.52
N THR A 188 12.41 14.44 -23.31
CA THR A 188 13.72 15.04 -22.99
C THR A 188 14.87 14.04 -23.04
N GLY A 189 14.59 12.74 -23.21
CA GLY A 189 15.54 11.64 -23.08
C GLY A 189 16.00 11.37 -21.64
N ASN A 190 15.43 12.07 -20.64
CA ASN A 190 15.73 11.89 -19.24
C ASN A 190 14.47 11.43 -18.49
N LEU A 191 14.56 10.27 -17.83
CA LEU A 191 13.43 9.61 -17.18
C LEU A 191 12.77 10.45 -16.07
N GLU A 192 13.56 11.13 -15.23
CA GLU A 192 13.04 11.94 -14.12
C GLU A 192 12.32 13.18 -14.66
N LYS A 193 12.95 13.89 -15.60
CA LYS A 193 12.34 15.06 -16.25
C LYS A 193 11.10 14.70 -17.04
N ASN A 194 11.07 13.54 -17.69
CA ASN A 194 9.89 13.07 -18.41
C ASN A 194 8.74 12.78 -17.43
N ARG A 195 9.02 12.20 -16.26
CA ARG A 195 7.99 11.99 -15.22
C ARG A 195 7.45 13.32 -14.68
N GLU A 196 8.33 14.28 -14.39
CA GLU A 196 7.93 15.63 -13.97
C GLU A 196 7.08 16.34 -15.03
N LEU A 197 7.44 16.20 -16.31
CA LEU A 197 6.66 16.75 -17.43
C LEU A 197 5.30 16.09 -17.57
N ALA A 198 5.20 14.76 -17.41
CA ALA A 198 3.93 14.06 -17.44
C ALA A 198 3.02 14.52 -16.29
N ASP A 199 3.55 14.61 -15.07
CA ASP A 199 2.82 15.09 -13.90
C ASP A 199 2.33 16.53 -14.09
N TYR A 200 3.20 17.43 -14.56
CA TYR A 200 2.86 18.82 -14.83
C TYR A 200 1.73 18.94 -15.88
N ASN A 201 1.83 18.20 -16.98
CA ASN A 201 0.81 18.26 -18.03
C ASN A 201 -0.52 17.66 -17.58
N ASN A 202 -0.49 16.54 -16.85
CA ASN A 202 -1.70 15.93 -16.29
C ASN A 202 -2.38 16.84 -15.28
N GLU A 203 -1.62 17.55 -14.44
CA GLU A 203 -2.17 18.57 -13.54
C GLU A 203 -2.92 19.67 -14.32
N LYS A 204 -2.37 20.14 -15.45
CA LYS A 204 -3.05 21.13 -16.31
C LYS A 204 -4.30 20.59 -16.99
N LEU A 205 -4.34 19.29 -17.28
CA LEU A 205 -5.49 18.61 -17.86
C LEU A 205 -6.53 18.16 -16.83
N GLY A 206 -6.24 18.32 -15.53
CA GLY A 206 -7.10 17.81 -14.46
C GLY A 206 -7.10 16.28 -14.35
N VAL A 207 -6.08 15.62 -14.89
CA VAL A 207 -5.94 14.16 -14.87
C VAL A 207 -5.30 13.73 -13.56
N SER A 208 -6.03 12.94 -12.78
CA SER A 208 -5.53 12.32 -11.56
C SER A 208 -4.57 11.15 -11.88
N LYS A 209 -3.72 10.79 -10.92
CA LYS A 209 -2.81 9.64 -11.07
C LYS A 209 -3.54 8.33 -11.35
N ILE A 210 -4.71 8.13 -10.74
CA ILE A 210 -5.52 6.92 -10.94
C ILE A 210 -6.14 6.90 -12.35
N GLN A 211 -6.54 8.05 -12.89
CA GLN A 211 -7.00 8.16 -14.27
C GLN A 211 -5.86 7.92 -15.26
N GLU A 212 -4.66 8.45 -15.01
CA GLU A 212 -3.46 8.14 -15.82
C GLU A 212 -3.18 6.64 -15.85
N GLU A 213 -3.20 5.98 -14.69
CA GLU A 213 -2.99 4.53 -14.57
C GLU A 213 -4.06 3.74 -15.32
N ALA A 214 -5.33 4.08 -15.13
CA ALA A 214 -6.44 3.45 -15.85
C ALA A 214 -6.33 3.63 -17.37
N MET A 215 -5.99 4.84 -17.84
CA MET A 215 -5.74 5.12 -19.27
C MET A 215 -4.63 4.23 -19.83
N VAL A 216 -3.50 4.13 -19.12
CA VAL A 216 -2.36 3.29 -19.55
C VAL A 216 -2.77 1.82 -19.61
N ILE A 217 -3.45 1.30 -18.58
CA ILE A 217 -3.92 -0.10 -18.54
C ILE A 217 -4.83 -0.38 -19.74
N LYS A 218 -5.87 0.44 -19.95
CA LYS A 218 -6.87 0.24 -21.02
C LYS A 218 -6.26 0.40 -22.41
N SER A 219 -5.28 1.28 -22.59
CA SER A 219 -4.56 1.40 -23.87
C SER A 219 -3.82 0.11 -24.25
N MET A 220 -3.37 -0.66 -23.26
CA MET A 220 -2.62 -1.90 -23.47
C MET A 220 -3.50 -3.15 -23.49
N THR A 221 -4.61 -3.15 -22.75
CA THR A 221 -5.49 -4.32 -22.58
C THR A 221 -6.80 -4.23 -23.37
N GLY A 222 -7.16 -3.04 -23.87
CA GLY A 222 -8.39 -2.76 -24.61
C GLY A 222 -9.39 -1.89 -23.84
N TRP A 223 -10.19 -1.13 -24.59
CA TRP A 223 -11.12 -0.13 -24.04
C TRP A 223 -12.52 -0.64 -23.71
N THR A 224 -12.84 -1.88 -24.08
CA THR A 224 -14.22 -2.37 -24.10
C THR A 224 -14.82 -2.41 -22.68
N SER A 225 -15.81 -1.56 -22.45
CA SER A 225 -16.83 -1.76 -21.42
C SER A 225 -17.79 -2.84 -21.92
N GLN A 226 -18.15 -3.84 -21.10
CA GLN A 226 -19.26 -4.72 -21.45
C GLN A 226 -20.53 -3.87 -21.57
N GLU A 227 -20.95 -3.54 -22.79
CA GLU A 227 -22.29 -3.01 -23.01
C GLU A 227 -23.30 -4.10 -22.60
N SER A 228 -24.16 -3.76 -21.64
CA SER A 228 -25.31 -4.58 -21.29
C SER A 228 -26.13 -4.83 -22.55
N ALA A 229 -26.22 -6.09 -22.97
CA ALA A 229 -27.15 -6.54 -23.98
C ALA A 229 -28.57 -6.15 -23.54
N SER A 230 -29.03 -5.00 -24.02
CA SER A 230 -30.41 -4.55 -23.82
C SER A 230 -31.30 -5.54 -24.56
N GLN A 231 -32.16 -6.20 -23.79
CA GLN A 231 -33.13 -7.14 -24.32
C GLN A 231 -34.03 -6.42 -25.34
N GLU A 232 -33.89 -6.77 -26.62
CA GLU A 232 -34.99 -6.63 -27.57
C GLU A 232 -36.10 -7.61 -27.15
N SER A 233 -37.01 -7.14 -26.31
CA SER A 233 -38.36 -7.71 -26.22
C SER A 233 -39.35 -6.68 -26.74
N GLY A 234 -39.36 -6.50 -28.06
CA GLY A 234 -40.43 -5.81 -28.77
C GLY A 234 -41.71 -6.64 -28.66
N MET A 235 -42.57 -6.26 -27.71
CA MET A 235 -43.99 -6.61 -27.73
C MET A 235 -44.65 -5.90 -28.92
N GLU A 236 -45.11 -6.66 -29.92
CA GLU A 236 -46.22 -6.24 -30.77
C GLU A 236 -47.36 -7.26 -30.68
N GLN A 237 -48.34 -6.95 -29.84
CA GLN A 237 -49.72 -7.36 -30.05
C GLN A 237 -50.49 -6.13 -30.52
N THR A 238 -51.16 -6.18 -31.67
CA THR A 238 -52.63 -6.26 -31.76
C THR A 238 -53.15 -6.17 -33.20
N MET A 239 -53.84 -7.25 -33.59
CA MET A 239 -55.18 -7.31 -34.19
C MET A 239 -55.55 -6.47 -35.43
N GLY A 240 -55.93 -7.18 -36.50
CA GLY A 240 -57.32 -7.14 -36.99
C GLY A 240 -57.56 -6.79 -38.46
N GLY A 241 -58.24 -7.68 -39.18
CA GLY A 241 -59.33 -7.25 -40.08
C GLY A 241 -59.36 -7.82 -41.50
N MET A 242 -60.35 -8.71 -41.70
CA MET A 242 -61.04 -9.15 -42.93
C MET A 242 -60.34 -10.10 -43.90
#